data_AF-A0A7S2FNR6-F1
#
_entry.id   AF-A0A7S2FNR6-F1
#
_cell.length_a   1.000
_cell.length_b   1.000
_cell.length_c   1.000
_cell.angle_alpha   90.00
_cell.angle_beta   90.00
_cell.angle_gamma   90.00
#
_symmetry.space_group_name_H-M   'P 1'
#
loop_
_entity.id
_entity.type
_entity.pdbx_description
1 polymer ?
#
loop_
_entity_poly.entity_id
_entity_poly.type
_entity_poly.pdbx_seq_one_letter_code
_entity_poly.pdbx_strand_id
1 'polypeptide(L)'
;GGASFQVQGRLHKPLQVSSISCGQYHTACCTLDGQLYAWGANADGQLGLNDFKQRNSPCIVHLDGTSPPLQAACGGRHTVVLGQRGEVWSSGCNLYGQLGQG
;
A
#
# COMPACT_ATOMS: atom_id res chain seq x y z
N GLY A 1 13.55 -8.95 -45.91
CA GLY A 1 13.38 -9.64 -44.62
C GLY A 1 12.46 -8.80 -43.78
N GLY A 2 11.17 -9.13 -43.78
CA GLY A 2 10.12 -8.37 -43.12
C GLY A 2 10.01 -8.71 -41.64
N ALA A 3 9.97 -7.66 -40.83
CA ALA A 3 9.27 -7.45 -39.56
C ALA A 3 9.26 -8.57 -38.49
N SER A 4 9.57 -8.16 -37.26
CA SER A 4 8.48 -8.10 -36.27
C SER A 4 8.65 -6.89 -35.35
N PHE A 5 7.63 -6.04 -35.36
CA PHE A 5 7.37 -5.03 -34.34
C PHE A 5 6.57 -5.72 -33.25
N GLN A 6 7.07 -5.72 -32.01
CA GLN A 6 6.35 -6.29 -30.87
C GLN A 6 5.40 -5.21 -30.32
N VAL A 7 4.11 -5.33 -30.60
CA VAL A 7 3.07 -4.65 -29.81
C VAL A 7 2.92 -5.41 -28.51
N GLN A 8 3.57 -4.98 -27.43
CA GLN A 8 3.13 -5.35 -26.09
C GLN A 8 2.02 -4.39 -25.67
N GLY A 9 0.81 -4.64 -26.20
CA GLY A 9 -0.39 -4.00 -25.71
C GLY A 9 -0.60 -4.39 -24.26
N ARG A 10 -0.44 -3.44 -23.33
CA ARG A 10 -0.83 -3.66 -21.94
C ARG A 10 -2.36 -3.64 -21.90
N LEU A 11 -2.97 -4.83 -21.90
CA LEU A 11 -4.42 -5.03 -21.78
C LEU A 11 -5.03 -4.48 -20.46
N HIS A 12 -4.19 -4.00 -19.55
CA HIS A 12 -4.61 -3.38 -18.29
C HIS A 12 -4.00 -1.99 -18.18
N LYS A 13 -4.84 -0.99 -17.88
CA LYS A 13 -4.39 0.36 -17.55
C LYS A 13 -3.30 0.26 -16.47
N PRO A 14 -2.09 0.82 -16.68
CA PRO A 14 -1.05 0.86 -15.66
C PRO A 14 -1.61 1.45 -14.37
N LEU A 15 -1.25 0.89 -13.21
CA LEU A 15 -1.43 1.59 -11.94
C LEU A 15 -0.68 2.93 -12.06
N GLN A 16 -1.44 4.01 -11.96
CA GLN A 16 -0.88 5.36 -11.96
C GLN A 16 -0.47 5.66 -10.52
N VAL A 17 0.76 5.33 -10.17
CA VAL A 17 1.27 5.45 -8.80
C VAL A 17 1.59 6.91 -8.50
N SER A 18 1.06 7.42 -7.37
CA SER A 18 1.32 8.79 -6.89
C SER A 18 2.41 8.83 -5.83
N SER A 19 2.52 7.79 -4.99
CA SER A 19 3.57 7.66 -3.98
C SER A 19 3.85 6.19 -3.66
N ILE A 20 5.09 5.91 -3.23
CA ILE A 20 5.54 4.60 -2.77
C ILE A 20 6.27 4.78 -1.45
N SER A 21 6.08 3.85 -0.52
CA SER A 21 6.85 3.76 0.71
C SER A 21 7.27 2.32 0.97
N CYS A 22 8.50 2.14 1.44
CA CYS A 22 9.08 0.83 1.73
C CYS A 22 9.47 0.76 3.20
N GLY A 23 8.99 -0.28 3.89
CA GLY A 23 9.43 -0.64 5.22
C GLY A 23 10.57 -1.66 5.18
N GLN A 24 10.77 -2.41 6.28
CA GLN A 24 11.86 -3.41 6.33
C GLN A 24 11.64 -4.55 5.34
N TYR A 25 10.41 -5.08 5.27
CA TYR A 25 10.05 -6.22 4.40
C TYR A 25 8.69 -6.06 3.73
N HIS A 26 8.13 -4.85 3.70
CA HIS A 26 6.84 -4.58 3.08
C HIS A 26 6.87 -3.26 2.31
N THR A 27 5.91 -3.08 1.42
CA THR A 27 5.77 -1.89 0.58
C THR A 27 4.32 -1.48 0.54
N ALA A 28 4.07 -0.18 0.54
CA ALA A 28 2.77 0.42 0.29
C ALA A 28 2.88 1.43 -0.86
N CYS A 29 1.84 1.57 -1.66
CA CYS A 29 1.74 2.64 -2.63
C CYS A 29 0.33 3.21 -2.73
N CYS A 30 0.25 4.52 -2.91
CA CYS A 30 -0.98 5.21 -3.24
C CYS A 30 -1.02 5.46 -4.75
N THR A 31 -2.21 5.47 -5.32
CA THR A 31 -2.43 5.72 -6.74
C THR A 31 -3.16 7.04 -6.98
N LEU A 32 -3.08 7.57 -8.20
CA LEU A 32 -3.78 8.78 -8.62
C LEU A 32 -5.31 8.61 -8.66
N ASP A 33 -5.81 7.37 -8.74
CA ASP A 33 -7.23 7.05 -8.64
C ASP A 33 -7.71 6.80 -7.20
N GLY A 34 -6.89 7.10 -6.19
CA GLY A 34 -7.30 7.07 -4.79
C GLY A 34 -7.36 5.67 -4.19
N GLN A 35 -6.48 4.77 -4.64
CA GLN A 35 -6.38 3.42 -4.11
C GLN A 35 -5.07 3.26 -3.31
N LEU A 36 -5.12 2.41 -2.29
CA LEU A 36 -3.96 1.98 -1.53
C LEU A 36 -3.67 0.52 -1.85
N TYR A 37 -2.42 0.23 -2.19
CA TYR A 37 -1.93 -1.14 -2.33
C TYR A 37 -0.82 -1.40 -1.31
N ALA A 38 -0.77 -2.62 -0.79
CA ALA A 38 0.32 -3.08 0.06
C ALA A 38 0.71 -4.53 -0.26
N TRP A 39 1.99 -4.85 -0.10
CA TRP A 39 2.53 -6.20 -0.26
C TRP A 39 3.82 -6.41 0.54
N GLY A 40 4.26 -7.66 0.62
CA GLY A 40 5.42 -8.11 1.39
C GLY A 40 5.01 -8.81 2.70
N ALA A 41 5.88 -8.69 3.71
CA ALA A 41 5.68 -9.27 5.02
C ALA A 41 4.46 -8.68 5.73
N ASN A 42 3.70 -9.53 6.42
CA ASN A 42 2.49 -9.13 7.15
C ASN A 42 2.39 -9.80 8.54
N ALA A 43 3.51 -10.27 9.11
CA ALA A 43 3.50 -11.02 10.36
C ALA A 43 2.99 -10.21 11.56
N ASP A 44 3.10 -8.88 11.51
CA ASP A 44 2.58 -7.96 12.53
C ASP A 44 1.26 -7.28 12.08
N GLY A 45 0.73 -7.61 10.91
CA GLY A 45 -0.44 -6.95 10.33
C GLY A 45 -0.11 -5.62 9.62
N GLN A 46 1.16 -5.37 9.29
CA GLN A 46 1.64 -4.10 8.70
C GLN A 46 1.06 -3.79 7.31
N LEU A 47 0.41 -4.73 6.64
CA LEU A 47 -0.29 -4.47 5.39
C LEU A 47 -1.70 -3.91 5.59
N GLY A 48 -2.28 -4.00 6.79
CA GLY A 48 -3.64 -3.52 7.05
C GLY A 48 -4.75 -4.33 6.36
N LEU A 49 -4.51 -5.62 6.11
CA LEU A 49 -5.42 -6.50 5.34
C LEU A 49 -6.36 -7.35 6.22
N ASN A 50 -6.51 -6.99 7.50
CA ASN A 50 -7.27 -7.73 8.50
C ASN A 50 -6.87 -9.21 8.63
N ASP A 51 -5.60 -9.51 8.32
CA ASP A 51 -4.96 -10.80 8.55
C ASP A 51 -3.46 -10.61 8.80
N PHE A 52 -2.76 -11.73 9.04
CA PHE A 52 -1.31 -11.77 9.25
C PHE A 52 -0.56 -12.52 8.13
N LYS A 53 -1.16 -12.62 6.93
CA LYS A 53 -0.60 -13.39 5.81
C LYS A 53 0.19 -12.48 4.89
N GLN A 54 1.44 -12.85 4.62
CA GLN A 54 2.29 -12.15 3.65
C GLN A 54 1.68 -12.18 2.24
N ARG A 55 1.96 -11.16 1.44
CA ARG A 55 1.50 -11.05 0.04
C ARG A 55 2.69 -10.86 -0.87
N ASN A 56 2.82 -11.72 -1.88
CA ASN A 56 3.93 -11.65 -2.84
C ASN A 56 3.62 -10.75 -4.04
N SER A 57 2.44 -10.12 -4.05
CA SER A 57 1.98 -9.19 -5.08
C SER A 57 1.13 -8.08 -4.46
N PRO A 58 1.05 -6.88 -5.11
CA PRO A 58 0.23 -5.78 -4.64
C PRO A 58 -1.21 -6.21 -4.37
N CYS A 59 -1.69 -5.99 -3.15
CA CYS A 59 -3.05 -6.24 -2.72
C CYS A 59 -3.72 -4.93 -2.36
N ILE A 60 -4.97 -4.74 -2.77
CA ILE A 60 -5.75 -3.56 -2.38
C ILE A 60 -6.00 -3.58 -0.87
N VAL A 61 -5.78 -2.44 -0.22
CA VAL A 61 -6.07 -2.21 1.20
C VAL A 61 -7.30 -1.30 1.26
N HIS A 62 -8.34 -1.75 1.97
CA HIS A 62 -9.54 -0.96 2.19
C HIS A 62 -9.39 -0.18 3.49
N LEU A 63 -9.48 1.14 3.42
CA LEU A 63 -9.49 2.03 4.58
C LEU A 63 -10.94 2.28 4.98
N ASP A 64 -11.19 2.31 6.29
CA ASP A 64 -12.50 2.66 6.81
C ASP A 64 -12.75 4.16 6.60
N GLY A 65 -13.83 4.51 5.91
CA GLY A 65 -14.22 5.89 5.65
C GLY A 65 -14.41 6.21 4.17
N THR A 66 -14.53 7.50 3.86
CA THR A 66 -14.79 7.97 2.48
C THR A 66 -13.63 8.79 1.90
N SER A 67 -12.60 9.08 2.68
CA SER A 67 -11.45 9.84 2.19
C SER A 67 -10.47 8.93 1.44
N PRO A 68 -10.08 9.28 0.20
CA PRO A 68 -9.01 8.59 -0.50
C PRO A 68 -7.68 8.68 0.28
N PRO A 69 -6.81 7.67 0.16
CA PRO A 69 -5.43 7.74 0.64
C PRO A 69 -4.68 8.83 -0.15
N LEU A 70 -3.99 9.69 0.58
CA LEU A 70 -3.11 10.72 0.04
C LEU A 70 -1.65 10.24 0.03
N GLN A 71 -1.20 9.67 1.14
CA GLN A 71 0.19 9.25 1.33
C GLN A 71 0.27 8.08 2.30
N ALA A 72 1.23 7.19 2.08
CA ALA A 72 1.60 6.13 3.01
C ALA A 72 3.05 6.31 3.48
N ALA A 73 3.32 5.92 4.72
CA ALA A 73 4.66 5.85 5.31
C ALA A 73 4.83 4.49 5.98
N CYS A 74 5.86 3.75 5.56
CA CYS A 74 6.20 2.44 6.09
C CYS A 74 7.39 2.56 7.06
N GLY A 75 7.19 2.16 8.31
CA GLY A 75 8.26 1.92 9.27
C GLY A 75 8.84 0.51 9.15
N GLY A 76 9.58 0.06 10.16
CA GLY A 76 10.16 -1.29 10.15
C GLY A 76 9.09 -2.39 10.00
N ARG A 77 8.08 -2.39 10.89
CA ARG A 77 6.98 -3.37 10.92
C ARG A 77 5.61 -2.72 11.12
N HIS A 78 5.42 -1.48 10.68
CA HIS A 78 4.15 -0.77 10.73
C HIS A 78 3.97 0.14 9.52
N THR A 79 2.72 0.49 9.21
CA THR A 79 2.34 1.42 8.15
C THR A 79 1.43 2.49 8.73
N VAL A 80 1.63 3.74 8.31
CA VAL A 80 0.73 4.86 8.56
C VAL A 80 0.23 5.40 7.24
N VAL A 81 -1.05 5.72 7.16
CA VAL A 81 -1.69 6.26 5.94
C VAL A 81 -2.41 7.54 6.30
N LEU A 82 -2.17 8.60 5.52
CA LEU A 82 -2.85 9.88 5.59
C LEU A 82 -3.94 9.93 4.52
N GLY A 83 -5.17 10.27 4.92
CA GLY A 83 -6.29 10.57 4.05
C GLY A 83 -6.29 12.02 3.57
N GLN A 84 -6.89 12.28 2.42
CA GLN A 84 -7.06 13.63 1.89
C GLN A 84 -7.83 14.60 2.80
N ARG A 85 -8.70 14.11 3.71
CA ARG A 85 -9.41 14.97 4.68
C ARG A 85 -8.74 15.01 6.06
N GLY A 86 -7.52 14.50 6.16
CA GLY A 86 -6.73 14.53 7.39
C GLY A 86 -6.95 13.33 8.32
N GLU A 87 -7.75 12.34 7.93
CA GLU A 87 -7.83 11.07 8.65
C GLU A 87 -6.49 10.34 8.62
N VAL A 88 -6.19 9.62 9.70
CA VAL A 88 -4.96 8.84 9.81
C VAL A 88 -5.33 7.42 10.21
N TRP A 89 -4.80 6.45 9.46
CA TRP A 89 -4.87 5.03 9.80
C TRP A 89 -3.47 4.50 10.05
N SER A 90 -3.38 3.53 10.95
CA SER A 90 -2.13 2.89 11.31
C SER A 90 -2.33 1.39 11.49
N SER A 91 -1.41 0.58 10.97
CA SER A 91 -1.44 -0.88 11.10
C SER A 91 -0.04 -1.46 11.36
N GLY A 92 0.01 -2.67 11.91
CA GLY A 92 1.25 -3.38 12.16
C GLY A 92 1.64 -3.47 13.63
N CYS A 93 2.93 -3.65 13.85
CA CYS A 93 3.55 -3.76 15.17
C CYS A 93 3.20 -2.53 16.00
N ASN A 94 2.90 -2.70 17.31
CA ASN A 94 2.66 -1.59 18.25
C ASN A 94 3.49 -1.66 19.55
N LEU A 95 4.63 -2.36 19.55
CA LEU A 95 5.43 -2.64 20.76
C LEU A 95 5.89 -1.38 21.53
N TYR A 96 6.01 -0.23 20.86
CA TYR A 96 6.44 1.04 21.44
C TYR A 96 5.43 2.17 21.24
N GLY A 97 4.16 1.84 20.96
CA GLY A 97 3.12 2.84 20.72
C GLY A 97 3.16 3.48 19.33
N GLN A 98 3.88 2.90 18.36
CA GLN A 98 4.02 3.44 17.00
C GLN A 98 2.70 3.61 16.24
N LEU A 99 1.61 2.95 16.64
CA LEU A 99 0.30 3.16 16.03
C LEU A 99 -0.41 4.43 16.54
N GLY A 100 0.03 5.01 17.66
CA GLY A 100 -0.57 6.25 18.20
C GLY A 100 -2.03 6.09 18.65
N GLN A 101 -2.49 4.87 18.90
CA GLN A 101 -3.87 4.54 19.30
C GLN A 101 -4.10 4.59 20.82
N GLY A 102 -3.32 5.42 21.53
CA GLY A 102 -3.32 5.51 22.99
C GLY A 102 -4.69 5.81 23.57
#